data_AF-A0A444U1G9-F1
#
_entry.id   AF-A0A444U1G9-F1
#
_cell.length_a   1.000
_cell.length_b   1.000
_cell.length_c   1.000
_cell.angle_alpha   90.00
_cell.angle_beta   90.00
_cell.angle_gamma   90.00
#
_symmetry.space_group_name_H-M   'P 1'
#
loop_
_entity.id
_entity.type
_entity.pdbx_description
1 polymer ?
#
loop_
_entity_poly.entity_id
_entity_poly.type
_entity_poly.pdbx_seq_one_letter_code
_entity_poly.pdbx_strand_id
1 'polypeptide(L)'
;MSFVEYGEYIQEGDIAIVFLGRESMFPVKAQHGTQTQTKYGVIRHSSDLIGKRFGSKVNCSKGGWVYVLHPTPELWTQNLPHRTQILYSTDISMITMMLELKPGSVVCESGTGSGSLSHAIIRTIAPTGHLYTVEFHEQRAEKAAEEFREHKVAHLATVKNQDVCKEGFGVVGVADAVFLDIPSPWEAIGHAKAALKEEGKVATCS
;
A
#
# COMPACT_ATOMS: atom_id res chain seq x y z
N MET A 1 -11.80 -8.67 1.03
CA MET A 1 -11.75 -7.48 1.88
C MET A 1 -10.50 -6.68 1.54
N SER A 2 -10.54 -5.37 1.66
CA SER A 2 -9.53 -4.47 1.09
C SER A 2 -8.85 -3.65 2.17
N PHE A 3 -7.80 -2.92 1.78
CA PHE A 3 -7.16 -1.90 2.62
C PHE A 3 -8.02 -0.64 2.83
N VAL A 4 -9.16 -0.53 2.15
CA VAL A 4 -10.01 0.67 2.17
C VAL A 4 -11.30 0.52 2.98
N GLU A 5 -11.69 -0.71 3.31
CA GLU A 5 -12.89 -1.01 4.10
C GLU A 5 -12.62 -2.08 5.15
N TYR A 6 -13.19 -1.92 6.35
CA TYR A 6 -13.05 -2.89 7.43
C TYR A 6 -13.96 -4.10 7.24
N GLY A 7 -13.34 -5.27 7.26
CA GLY A 7 -13.99 -6.55 7.34
C GLY A 7 -14.11 -7.08 8.77
N GLU A 8 -15.20 -7.80 9.07
CA GLU A 8 -15.31 -8.48 10.37
C GLU A 8 -14.60 -9.83 10.38
N TYR A 9 -14.80 -10.66 9.35
CA TYR A 9 -14.34 -12.05 9.28
C TYR A 9 -13.40 -12.28 8.13
N ILE A 10 -12.26 -12.94 8.38
CA ILE A 10 -11.24 -13.23 7.37
C ILE A 10 -11.81 -14.14 6.27
N GLN A 11 -11.65 -13.75 5.01
CA GLN A 11 -12.09 -14.52 3.85
C GLN A 11 -10.90 -15.03 3.03
N GLU A 12 -11.17 -15.97 2.13
CA GLU A 12 -10.15 -16.42 1.18
C GLU A 12 -9.66 -15.28 0.27
N GLY A 13 -8.36 -15.25 0.04
CA GLY A 13 -7.65 -14.24 -0.74
C GLY A 13 -7.34 -12.96 0.03
N ASP A 14 -7.78 -12.82 1.28
CA ASP A 14 -7.49 -11.62 2.07
C ASP A 14 -6.08 -11.64 2.65
N ILE A 15 -5.50 -10.46 2.77
CA ILE A 15 -4.26 -10.26 3.51
C ILE A 15 -4.62 -10.03 4.98
N ALA A 16 -3.99 -10.77 5.88
CA ALA A 16 -4.11 -10.60 7.31
C ALA A 16 -2.72 -10.36 7.91
N ILE A 17 -2.64 -9.58 8.99
CA ILE A 17 -1.36 -9.33 9.68
C ILE A 17 -1.29 -10.25 10.90
N VAL A 18 -0.33 -11.18 10.89
CA VAL A 18 -0.08 -12.05 12.04
C VAL A 18 0.79 -11.29 13.04
N PHE A 19 0.28 -11.08 14.24
CA PHE A 19 0.96 -10.40 15.34
C PHE A 19 1.50 -11.42 16.34
N LEU A 20 2.83 -11.53 16.41
CA LEU A 20 3.56 -12.39 17.34
C LEU A 20 4.17 -11.61 18.50
N GLY A 21 4.27 -10.28 18.37
CA GLY A 21 4.86 -9.36 19.32
C GLY A 21 5.15 -8.02 18.65
N ARG A 22 5.53 -7.00 19.43
CA ARG A 22 5.74 -5.63 18.91
C ARG A 22 6.76 -5.56 17.78
N GLU A 23 7.78 -6.40 17.83
CA GLU A 23 8.88 -6.44 16.85
C GLU A 23 8.71 -7.55 15.81
N SER A 24 7.64 -8.35 15.91
CA SER A 24 7.46 -9.53 15.07
C SER A 24 6.02 -9.60 14.60
N MET A 25 5.81 -9.04 13.43
CA MET A 25 4.61 -9.13 12.63
C MET A 25 5.00 -9.59 11.23
N PHE A 26 4.05 -10.14 10.49
CA PHE A 26 4.21 -10.35 9.05
C PHE A 26 2.85 -10.50 8.37
N PRO A 27 2.74 -10.20 7.07
CA PRO A 27 1.49 -10.37 6.33
C PRO A 27 1.34 -11.83 5.88
N VAL A 28 0.11 -12.32 5.88
CA VAL A 28 -0.24 -13.65 5.37
C VAL A 28 -1.44 -13.55 4.44
N LYS A 29 -1.36 -14.21 3.28
CA LYS A 29 -2.49 -14.35 2.37
C LYS A 29 -3.31 -15.57 2.79
N ALA A 30 -4.57 -15.36 3.15
CA ALA A 30 -5.49 -16.42 3.53
C ALA A 30 -5.84 -17.27 2.30
N GLN A 31 -5.48 -18.55 2.30
CA GLN A 31 -5.72 -19.46 1.18
C GLN A 31 -6.06 -20.86 1.70
N HIS A 32 -7.09 -21.51 1.17
CA HIS A 32 -7.41 -22.87 1.57
C HIS A 32 -6.27 -23.85 1.27
N GLY A 33 -6.04 -24.81 2.17
CA GLY A 33 -5.02 -25.85 2.03
C GLY A 33 -3.59 -25.39 2.36
N THR A 34 -3.37 -24.10 2.57
CA THR A 34 -2.05 -23.55 2.93
C THR A 34 -1.84 -23.48 4.44
N GLN A 35 -0.57 -23.40 4.84
CA GLN A 35 -0.15 -23.35 6.23
C GLN A 35 0.97 -22.33 6.39
N THR A 36 0.96 -21.60 7.50
CA THR A 36 2.01 -20.65 7.86
C THR A 36 2.74 -21.13 9.11
N GLN A 37 4.07 -21.14 9.04
CA GLN A 37 4.93 -21.51 10.15
C GLN A 37 5.23 -20.28 11.00
N THR A 38 5.11 -20.44 12.32
CA THR A 38 5.49 -19.43 13.30
C THR A 38 6.36 -20.03 14.38
N LYS A 39 7.04 -19.18 15.17
CA LYS A 39 7.75 -19.63 16.38
C LYS A 39 6.83 -20.32 17.40
N TYR A 40 5.53 -20.01 17.38
CA TYR A 40 4.51 -20.58 18.26
C TYR A 40 3.82 -21.82 17.69
N GLY A 41 4.19 -22.27 16.49
CA GLY A 41 3.62 -23.43 15.80
C GLY A 41 2.99 -23.08 14.44
N VAL A 42 2.27 -24.03 13.89
CA VAL A 42 1.62 -23.93 12.57
C VAL A 42 0.25 -23.26 12.71
N ILE A 43 -0.07 -22.36 11.78
CA ILE A 43 -1.41 -21.83 11.55
C ILE A 43 -1.95 -22.46 10.25
N ARG A 44 -3.03 -23.25 10.34
CA ARG A 44 -3.67 -23.83 9.15
C ARG A 44 -4.73 -22.86 8.65
N HIS A 45 -4.58 -22.35 7.43
CA HIS A 45 -5.42 -21.25 6.97
C HIS A 45 -6.90 -21.64 6.89
N SER A 46 -7.21 -22.87 6.44
CA SER A 46 -8.58 -23.37 6.30
C SER A 46 -9.37 -23.43 7.61
N SER A 47 -8.74 -23.77 8.74
CA SER A 47 -9.43 -23.99 10.03
C SER A 47 -9.20 -22.90 11.05
N ASP A 48 -8.00 -22.31 11.03
CA ASP A 48 -7.51 -21.45 12.11
C ASP A 48 -7.58 -19.96 11.73
N LEU A 49 -7.74 -19.64 10.44
CA LEU A 49 -7.67 -18.27 9.93
C LEU A 49 -8.96 -17.86 9.19
N ILE A 50 -9.32 -18.58 8.12
CA ILE A 50 -10.53 -18.28 7.33
C ILE A 50 -11.78 -18.46 8.20
N GLY A 51 -12.69 -17.50 8.15
CA GLY A 51 -13.90 -17.43 8.96
C GLY A 51 -13.71 -16.94 10.39
N LYS A 52 -12.47 -16.69 10.84
CA LYS A 52 -12.23 -16.06 12.15
C LYS A 52 -12.39 -14.55 12.06
N ARG A 53 -12.83 -13.95 13.17
CA ARG A 53 -12.96 -12.50 13.30
C ARG A 53 -11.57 -11.86 13.41
N PHE A 54 -11.33 -10.74 12.75
CA PHE A 54 -10.10 -9.98 12.97
C PHE A 54 -9.99 -9.50 14.43
N GLY A 55 -8.77 -9.40 14.93
CA GLY A 55 -8.45 -9.15 16.34
C GLY A 55 -8.58 -10.39 17.24
N SER A 56 -9.00 -11.54 16.70
CA SER A 56 -9.10 -12.77 17.49
C SER A 56 -7.73 -13.38 17.79
N LYS A 57 -7.67 -14.06 18.94
CA LYS A 57 -6.58 -14.95 19.31
C LYS A 57 -6.71 -16.26 18.53
N VAL A 58 -5.68 -16.61 17.77
CA VAL A 58 -5.59 -17.86 17.00
C VAL A 58 -4.57 -18.77 17.67
N ASN A 59 -4.99 -19.98 18.01
CA ASN A 59 -4.10 -20.99 18.61
C ASN A 59 -3.28 -21.68 17.52
N CYS A 60 -1.99 -21.86 17.79
CA CYS A 60 -1.05 -22.55 16.92
C CYS A 60 -0.82 -23.99 17.40
N SER A 61 -0.30 -24.85 16.53
CA SER A 61 -0.14 -26.30 16.82
C SER A 61 0.73 -26.66 18.03
N LYS A 62 1.68 -25.81 18.46
CA LYS A 62 2.56 -26.06 19.62
C LYS A 62 2.00 -25.53 20.95
N GLY A 63 0.71 -25.21 21.02
CA GLY A 63 0.05 -24.65 22.20
C GLY A 63 0.30 -23.15 22.42
N GLY A 64 1.12 -22.51 21.58
CA GLY A 64 1.24 -21.06 21.52
C GLY A 64 0.08 -20.42 20.74
N TRP A 65 0.07 -19.10 20.67
CA TRP A 65 -1.01 -18.35 20.03
C TRP A 65 -0.49 -17.05 19.42
N VAL A 66 -1.26 -16.50 18.49
CA VAL A 66 -1.02 -15.22 17.82
C VAL A 66 -2.31 -14.40 17.77
N TYR A 67 -2.19 -13.09 17.55
CA TYR A 67 -3.34 -12.29 17.12
C TYR A 67 -3.31 -12.13 15.60
N VAL A 68 -4.49 -12.10 14.98
CA VAL A 68 -4.61 -11.83 13.54
C VAL A 68 -5.34 -10.51 13.36
N LEU A 69 -4.64 -9.51 12.84
CA LEU A 69 -5.12 -8.13 12.73
C LEU A 69 -5.59 -7.83 11.31
N HIS A 70 -6.56 -6.92 11.22
CA HIS A 70 -7.00 -6.37 9.94
C HIS A 70 -5.84 -5.61 9.28
N PRO A 71 -5.59 -5.76 7.97
CA PRO A 71 -4.55 -4.99 7.29
C PRO A 71 -4.89 -3.49 7.31
N THR A 72 -3.90 -2.67 7.58
CA THR A 72 -3.95 -1.21 7.38
C THR A 72 -2.67 -0.78 6.67
N PRO A 73 -2.64 0.39 6.00
CA PRO A 73 -1.42 0.89 5.38
C PRO A 73 -0.25 0.96 6.36
N GLU A 74 -0.48 1.37 7.61
CA GLU A 74 0.57 1.48 8.63
C GLU A 74 1.16 0.12 9.01
N LEU A 75 0.29 -0.90 9.19
CA LEU A 75 0.75 -2.26 9.44
C LEU A 75 1.45 -2.84 8.21
N TRP A 76 0.98 -2.53 7.00
CA TRP A 76 1.63 -2.96 5.78
C TRP A 76 3.01 -2.33 5.60
N THR A 77 3.16 -1.02 5.85
CA THR A 77 4.45 -0.32 5.84
C THR A 77 5.50 -1.00 6.72
N GLN A 78 5.10 -1.56 7.87
CA GLN A 78 6.02 -2.26 8.77
C GLN A 78 6.38 -3.69 8.32
N ASN A 79 5.61 -4.27 7.40
CA ASN A 79 5.61 -5.72 7.14
C ASN A 79 5.76 -6.08 5.65
N LEU A 80 5.73 -5.09 4.76
CA LEU A 80 5.82 -5.30 3.32
C LEU A 80 7.21 -5.82 2.91
N PRO A 81 7.31 -6.60 1.83
CA PRO A 81 8.60 -7.03 1.31
C PRO A 81 9.35 -5.84 0.71
N HIS A 82 10.38 -5.38 1.41
CA HIS A 82 11.21 -4.26 0.98
C HIS A 82 11.91 -4.56 -0.35
N ARG A 83 11.64 -3.71 -1.36
CA ARG A 83 12.38 -3.68 -2.64
C ARG A 83 13.24 -2.44 -2.77
N THR A 84 12.91 -1.41 -1.99
CA THR A 84 13.54 -0.09 -1.96
C THR A 84 13.58 0.40 -0.52
N GLN A 85 14.28 1.52 -0.30
CA GLN A 85 13.98 2.36 0.85
C GLN A 85 12.51 2.81 0.77
N ILE A 86 11.84 2.90 1.92
CA ILE A 86 10.44 3.31 2.01
C ILE A 86 10.28 4.47 2.99
N LEU A 87 9.21 5.23 2.80
CA LEU A 87 8.69 6.15 3.80
C LEU A 87 7.92 5.39 4.87
N TYR A 88 8.09 5.82 6.11
CA TYR A 88 7.38 5.29 7.27
C TYR A 88 6.21 6.19 7.66
N SER A 89 5.34 5.70 8.54
CA SER A 89 4.08 6.35 8.90
C SER A 89 4.23 7.80 9.35
N THR A 90 5.34 8.16 10.00
CA THR A 90 5.60 9.55 10.43
C THR A 90 5.64 10.50 9.23
N ASP A 91 6.50 10.23 8.25
CA ASP A 91 6.64 11.09 7.06
C ASP A 91 5.37 11.02 6.21
N ILE A 92 4.80 9.82 6.04
CA ILE A 92 3.55 9.61 5.31
C ILE A 92 2.41 10.46 5.91
N SER A 93 2.31 10.54 7.24
CA SER A 93 1.26 11.34 7.90
C SER A 93 1.41 12.83 7.59
N MET A 94 2.64 13.35 7.60
CA MET A 94 2.92 14.74 7.28
C MET A 94 2.69 15.03 5.80
N ILE A 95 3.14 14.15 4.90
CA ILE A 95 2.91 14.26 3.44
C ILE A 95 1.41 14.30 3.14
N THR A 96 0.66 13.34 3.70
CA THR A 96 -0.80 13.24 3.50
C THR A 96 -1.51 14.52 3.94
N MET A 97 -1.12 15.07 5.10
CA MET A 97 -1.69 16.31 5.62
C MET A 97 -1.31 17.53 4.78
N MET A 98 -0.03 17.69 4.44
CA MET A 98 0.47 18.88 3.72
C MET A 98 0.01 18.94 2.26
N LEU A 99 -0.18 17.77 1.63
CA LEU A 99 -0.79 17.64 0.30
C LEU A 99 -2.33 17.75 0.31
N GLU A 100 -2.95 17.91 1.48
CA GLU A 100 -4.41 18.00 1.65
C GLU A 100 -5.17 16.82 1.02
N LEU A 101 -4.59 15.62 1.12
CA LEU A 101 -5.20 14.43 0.58
C LEU A 101 -6.49 14.12 1.33
N LYS A 102 -7.56 13.86 0.58
CA LYS A 102 -8.89 13.56 1.10
C LYS A 102 -9.64 12.63 0.14
N PRO A 103 -10.77 12.04 0.57
CA PRO A 103 -11.61 11.26 -0.34
C PRO A 103 -11.94 12.04 -1.61
N GLY A 104 -11.70 11.44 -2.78
CA GLY A 104 -11.89 12.08 -4.09
C GLY A 104 -10.65 12.77 -4.67
N SER A 105 -9.56 12.94 -3.91
CA SER A 105 -8.33 13.50 -4.47
C SER A 105 -7.74 12.62 -5.58
N VAL A 106 -7.31 13.26 -6.66
CA VAL A 106 -6.49 12.63 -7.72
C VAL A 106 -5.04 12.93 -7.45
N VAL A 107 -4.21 11.90 -7.31
CA VAL A 107 -2.82 12.04 -6.88
C VAL A 107 -1.87 11.44 -7.90
N CYS A 108 -0.79 12.14 -8.18
CA CYS A 108 0.33 11.63 -8.97
C CYS A 108 1.51 11.31 -8.05
N GLU A 109 2.12 10.14 -8.22
CA GLU A 109 3.27 9.66 -7.42
C GLU A 109 4.38 9.16 -8.35
N SER A 110 5.63 9.47 -8.02
CA SER A 110 6.79 8.76 -8.57
C SER A 110 7.98 8.90 -7.63
N GLY A 111 8.72 7.85 -7.27
CA GLY A 111 8.61 6.45 -7.67
C GLY A 111 7.61 5.63 -6.85
N THR A 112 7.00 4.60 -7.45
CA THR A 112 6.14 3.66 -6.72
C THR A 112 6.92 2.84 -5.69
N GLY A 113 8.16 2.44 -6.01
CA GLY A 113 9.05 1.73 -5.10
C GLY A 113 8.44 0.44 -4.54
N SER A 114 8.36 0.35 -3.21
CA SER A 114 7.74 -0.78 -2.51
C SER A 114 6.26 -0.57 -2.17
N GLY A 115 5.65 0.53 -2.61
CA GLY A 115 4.22 0.80 -2.44
C GLY A 115 3.78 1.18 -1.03
N SER A 116 4.69 1.58 -0.13
CA SER A 116 4.37 2.01 1.24
C SER A 116 3.45 3.24 1.22
N LEU A 117 3.91 4.32 0.58
CA LEU A 117 3.14 5.55 0.44
C LEU A 117 1.88 5.34 -0.41
N SER A 118 1.98 4.57 -1.51
CA SER A 118 0.86 4.28 -2.39
C SER A 118 -0.35 3.71 -1.65
N HIS A 119 -0.16 2.74 -0.73
CA HIS A 119 -1.26 2.21 0.08
C HIS A 119 -1.88 3.24 1.02
N ALA A 120 -1.06 4.14 1.59
CA ALA A 120 -1.55 5.21 2.44
C ALA A 120 -2.36 6.25 1.64
N ILE A 121 -1.89 6.61 0.44
CA ILE A 121 -2.60 7.50 -0.47
C ILE A 121 -3.94 6.87 -0.86
N ILE A 122 -3.93 5.63 -1.37
CA ILE A 122 -5.13 4.90 -1.79
C ILE A 122 -6.19 4.89 -0.68
N ARG A 123 -5.80 4.58 0.56
CA ARG A 123 -6.72 4.59 1.72
C ARG A 123 -7.31 5.96 1.98
N THR A 124 -6.53 7.03 1.83
CA THR A 124 -6.98 8.40 2.09
C THR A 124 -7.90 8.94 0.98
N ILE A 125 -7.66 8.56 -0.27
CA ILE A 125 -8.41 9.09 -1.43
C ILE A 125 -9.64 8.27 -1.80
N ALA A 126 -9.74 7.03 -1.31
CA ALA A 126 -10.92 6.19 -1.47
C ALA A 126 -12.19 6.88 -0.92
N PRO A 127 -13.38 6.58 -1.48
CA PRO A 127 -13.64 5.62 -2.56
C PRO A 127 -13.65 6.23 -3.97
N THR A 128 -13.56 7.56 -4.09
CA THR A 128 -13.79 8.27 -5.37
C THR A 128 -12.54 8.91 -5.97
N GLY A 129 -11.40 8.88 -5.27
CA GLY A 129 -10.13 9.40 -5.79
C GLY A 129 -9.41 8.39 -6.67
N HIS A 130 -8.27 8.81 -7.24
CA HIS A 130 -7.44 7.94 -8.07
C HIS A 130 -5.95 8.25 -7.93
N LEU A 131 -5.11 7.22 -7.85
CA LEU A 131 -3.65 7.33 -7.80
C LEU A 131 -3.05 6.98 -9.17
N TYR A 132 -2.32 7.92 -9.77
CA TYR A 132 -1.45 7.67 -10.92
C TYR A 132 -0.01 7.58 -10.44
N THR A 133 0.53 6.37 -10.36
CA THR A 133 1.89 6.14 -9.88
C THR A 133 2.82 5.68 -11.02
N VAL A 134 4.05 6.19 -11.03
CA VAL A 134 5.05 5.92 -12.06
C VAL A 134 6.29 5.29 -11.44
N GLU A 135 6.73 4.18 -12.02
CA GLU A 135 7.95 3.47 -11.62
C GLU A 135 8.73 3.06 -12.87
N PHE A 136 9.95 3.57 -13.03
CA PHE A 136 10.76 3.32 -14.22
C PHE A 136 11.27 1.87 -14.29
N HIS A 137 11.41 1.19 -13.16
CA HIS A 137 11.91 -0.17 -13.12
C HIS A 137 10.79 -1.20 -13.30
N GLU A 138 10.76 -1.87 -14.45
CA GLU A 138 9.69 -2.77 -14.90
C GLU A 138 9.25 -3.78 -13.84
N GLN A 139 10.19 -4.56 -13.29
CA GLN A 139 9.88 -5.57 -12.27
C GLN A 139 9.22 -4.99 -11.01
N ARG A 140 9.55 -3.75 -10.62
CA ARG A 140 8.95 -3.09 -9.45
C ARG A 140 7.54 -2.59 -9.79
N ALA A 141 7.36 -2.03 -10.98
CA ALA A 141 6.05 -1.60 -11.47
C ALA A 141 5.08 -2.79 -11.56
N GLU A 142 5.51 -3.90 -12.15
CA GLU A 142 4.71 -5.14 -12.24
C GLU A 142 4.35 -5.68 -10.86
N LYS A 143 5.32 -5.71 -9.92
CA LYS A 143 5.08 -6.20 -8.57
C LYS A 143 4.10 -5.33 -7.80
N ALA A 144 4.21 -4.01 -7.91
CA ALA A 144 3.26 -3.08 -7.30
C ALA A 144 1.85 -3.27 -7.88
N ALA A 145 1.72 -3.44 -9.20
CA ALA A 145 0.45 -3.70 -9.85
C ALA A 145 -0.16 -5.06 -9.47
N GLU A 146 0.65 -6.09 -9.24
CA GLU A 146 0.22 -7.36 -8.66
C GLU A 146 -0.31 -7.15 -7.23
N GLU A 147 0.46 -6.50 -6.35
CA GLU A 147 0.05 -6.23 -4.96
C GLU A 147 -1.26 -5.44 -4.90
N PHE A 148 -1.44 -4.41 -5.73
CA PHE A 148 -2.71 -3.66 -5.77
C PHE A 148 -3.90 -4.52 -6.20
N ARG A 149 -3.70 -5.50 -7.08
CA ARG A 149 -4.74 -6.47 -7.46
C ARG A 149 -5.04 -7.43 -6.33
N GLU A 150 -4.01 -8.00 -5.71
CA GLU A 150 -4.15 -8.91 -4.56
C GLU A 150 -4.86 -8.24 -3.38
N HIS A 151 -4.56 -6.97 -3.15
CA HIS A 151 -5.12 -6.16 -2.07
C HIS A 151 -6.48 -5.55 -2.41
N LYS A 152 -7.00 -5.83 -3.61
CA LYS A 152 -8.32 -5.39 -4.09
C LYS A 152 -8.45 -3.86 -4.14
N VAL A 153 -7.35 -3.16 -4.44
CA VAL A 153 -7.29 -1.69 -4.56
C VAL A 153 -6.87 -1.19 -5.94
N ALA A 154 -6.61 -2.10 -6.90
CA ALA A 154 -6.22 -1.73 -8.27
C ALA A 154 -7.23 -0.84 -9.01
N HIS A 155 -8.49 -0.78 -8.57
CA HIS A 155 -9.49 0.11 -9.16
C HIS A 155 -9.28 1.60 -8.80
N LEU A 156 -8.50 1.89 -7.75
CA LEU A 156 -8.14 3.24 -7.31
C LEU A 156 -6.73 3.66 -7.75
N ALA A 157 -6.01 2.81 -8.49
CA ALA A 157 -4.62 3.05 -8.82
C ALA A 157 -4.27 2.60 -10.25
N THR A 158 -3.44 3.39 -10.92
CA THR A 158 -2.84 3.05 -12.21
C THR A 158 -1.33 3.15 -12.09
N VAL A 159 -0.64 2.04 -12.34
CA VAL A 159 0.83 1.98 -12.37
C VAL A 159 1.29 2.12 -13.81
N LYS A 160 2.22 3.04 -14.06
CA LYS A 160 2.89 3.18 -15.37
C LYS A 160 4.37 2.89 -15.25
N ASN A 161 4.87 2.03 -16.13
CA ASN A 161 6.29 1.78 -16.26
C ASN A 161 6.91 2.74 -17.27
N GLN A 162 7.44 3.87 -16.80
CA GLN A 162 8.03 4.91 -17.63
C GLN A 162 8.95 5.82 -16.80
N ASP A 163 9.74 6.66 -17.49
CA ASP A 163 10.61 7.64 -16.85
C ASP A 163 9.85 8.96 -16.62
N VAL A 164 9.52 9.28 -15.37
CA VAL A 164 8.75 10.48 -15.03
C VAL A 164 9.48 11.78 -15.40
N CYS A 165 10.81 11.78 -15.46
CA CYS A 165 11.60 12.96 -15.83
C CYS A 165 11.57 13.25 -17.34
N LYS A 166 11.18 12.27 -18.16
CA LYS A 166 11.11 12.40 -19.63
C LYS A 166 9.68 12.40 -20.16
N GLU A 167 8.85 11.54 -19.59
CA GLU A 167 7.50 11.23 -20.09
C GLU A 167 6.40 11.76 -19.16
N GLY A 168 6.77 12.20 -17.96
CA GLY A 168 5.84 12.66 -16.93
C GLY A 168 4.94 11.55 -16.38
N PHE A 169 3.80 11.96 -15.83
CA PHE A 169 2.80 11.06 -15.23
C PHE A 169 1.81 10.47 -16.25
N GLY A 170 1.91 10.91 -17.51
CA GLY A 170 0.97 10.58 -18.59
C GLY A 170 -0.48 10.99 -18.29
N VAL A 171 -0.66 12.03 -17.48
CA VAL A 171 -1.91 12.75 -17.24
C VAL A 171 -1.60 14.24 -17.17
N VAL A 172 -2.57 15.09 -17.53
CA VAL A 172 -2.39 16.54 -17.63
C VAL A 172 -3.60 17.25 -17.05
N GLY A 173 -3.40 18.20 -16.13
CA GLY A 173 -4.47 19.04 -15.58
C GLY A 173 -5.51 18.31 -14.73
N VAL A 174 -5.19 17.13 -14.18
CA VAL A 174 -6.15 16.30 -13.43
C VAL A 174 -5.79 16.07 -11.96
N ALA A 175 -4.52 16.23 -11.59
CA ALA A 175 -4.07 15.92 -10.24
C ALA A 175 -4.32 17.08 -9.28
N ASP A 176 -4.82 16.76 -8.09
CA ASP A 176 -4.91 17.67 -6.95
C ASP A 176 -3.57 17.74 -6.20
N ALA A 177 -2.79 16.66 -6.23
CA ALA A 177 -1.50 16.57 -5.59
C ALA A 177 -0.47 15.78 -6.41
N VAL A 178 0.80 16.17 -6.33
CA VAL A 178 1.95 15.41 -6.85
C VAL A 178 2.93 15.13 -5.72
N PHE A 179 3.38 13.89 -5.61
CA PHE A 179 4.47 13.48 -4.73
C PHE A 179 5.65 12.89 -5.53
N LEU A 180 6.86 13.37 -5.23
CA LEU A 180 8.11 12.93 -5.85
C LEU A 180 9.10 12.35 -4.82
N ASP A 181 9.41 11.05 -4.96
CA ASP A 181 10.47 10.29 -4.29
C ASP A 181 11.33 9.61 -5.35
N ILE A 182 12.21 10.41 -5.97
CA ILE A 182 13.15 10.02 -7.02
C ILE A 182 14.48 10.76 -6.81
N PRO A 183 15.61 10.26 -7.33
CA PRO A 183 16.92 10.89 -7.13
C PRO A 183 17.06 12.32 -7.68
N SER A 184 16.35 12.64 -8.77
CA SER A 184 16.44 13.92 -9.47
C SER A 184 15.06 14.59 -9.60
N PRO A 185 14.40 14.98 -8.50
CA PRO A 185 13.03 15.51 -8.54
C PRO A 185 12.91 16.82 -9.32
N TRP A 186 13.99 17.62 -9.39
CA TRP A 186 14.04 18.88 -10.15
C TRP A 186 13.75 18.71 -11.64
N GLU A 187 14.08 17.56 -12.23
CA GLU A 187 13.80 17.26 -13.64
C GLU A 187 12.31 16.99 -13.89
N ALA A 188 11.61 16.44 -12.89
CA ALA A 188 10.19 16.12 -12.99
C ALA A 188 9.26 17.30 -12.65
N ILE A 189 9.77 18.45 -12.18
CA ILE A 189 8.93 19.59 -11.76
C ILE A 189 8.08 20.13 -12.90
N GLY A 190 8.61 20.19 -14.13
CA GLY A 190 7.84 20.60 -15.30
C GLY A 190 6.64 19.67 -15.55
N HIS A 191 6.85 18.37 -15.43
CA HIS A 191 5.80 17.36 -15.56
C HIS A 191 4.82 17.36 -14.38
N ALA A 192 5.29 17.63 -13.16
CA ALA A 192 4.44 17.81 -12.00
C ALA A 192 3.48 18.99 -12.19
N LYS A 193 4.00 20.14 -12.65
CA LYS A 193 3.17 21.31 -12.98
C LYS A 193 2.14 20.99 -14.06
N ALA A 194 2.52 20.24 -15.09
CA ALA A 194 1.59 19.84 -16.15
C ALA A 194 0.50 18.88 -15.66
N ALA A 195 0.81 17.98 -14.73
CA ALA A 195 -0.15 17.03 -14.18
C ALA A 195 -1.20 17.70 -13.26
N LEU A 196 -0.81 18.75 -12.55
CA LEU A 196 -1.67 19.45 -11.59
C LEU A 196 -2.78 20.28 -12.22
N LYS A 197 -3.92 20.36 -11.52
CA LYS A 197 -4.93 21.42 -11.69
C LYS A 197 -4.37 22.78 -11.25
N GLU A 198 -5.07 23.87 -11.57
CA GLU A 198 -4.64 25.24 -11.23
C GLU A 198 -4.36 25.46 -9.73
N GLU A 199 -5.12 24.81 -8.83
CA GLU A 199 -4.96 24.91 -7.37
C GLU A 199 -4.22 23.72 -6.74
N GLY A 200 -3.51 22.92 -7.56
CA GLY A 200 -2.85 21.70 -7.11
C GLY A 200 -1.61 21.91 -6.22
N LYS A 201 -1.27 20.90 -5.40
CA LYS A 201 -0.11 20.93 -4.49
C LYS A 201 1.01 19.99 -4.91
N VAL A 202 2.26 20.34 -4.61
CA VAL A 202 3.44 19.47 -4.84
C VAL A 202 4.22 19.28 -3.54
N ALA A 203 4.65 18.05 -3.29
CA ALA A 203 5.64 17.72 -2.25
C ALA A 203 6.70 16.79 -2.84
N THR A 204 7.91 16.85 -2.28
CA THR A 204 9.03 15.97 -2.67
C THR A 204 9.79 15.54 -1.43
N CYS A 205 10.30 14.32 -1.43
CA CYS A 205 11.29 13.81 -0.50
C CYS A 205 12.53 13.42 -1.29
N SER A 206 13.70 13.86 -0.86
CA SER A 206 15.00 13.62 -1.50
C SER A 206 16.07 13.40 -0.44
#